data_AF-A0A2M6X4D4-F1
#
_entry.id   AF-A0A2M6X4D4-F1
#
_cell.length_a   1.000
_cell.length_b   1.000
_cell.length_c   1.000
_cell.angle_alpha   90.00
_cell.angle_beta   90.00
_cell.angle_gamma   90.00
#
_symmetry.space_group_name_H-M   'P 1'
#
loop_
_entity.id
_entity.type
_entity.pdbx_description
1 polymer ?
#
loop_
_entity_poly.entity_id
_entity_poly.type
_entity_poly.pdbx_seq_one_letter_code
_entity_poly.pdbx_strand_id
1 'polypeptide(L)'
;MFNKPEIIFNRTMTYRYYGFGWQEKWVSELSKAASVEFEFRTLDDEVFSNQQALQELKQDFKKLFEEDEKFVLGHPDFGRFLVKELPQVPYRMIGMGWVDSLIIKHRKVAVVENAHYYSCISQLETIGYIDPKRPALVVGEGAEVYSAVAALFYRGLRNIHLCSSDKFVCQKISDHLSKYYLGLNVDWIDPERLTSIAGIFSLAINTGDLFSDEYLLNGLSFFNYLTKGGWVMNWTLRPGSEDMFTERAKEVGASVITPDQFLQEMANQVQKIQASV
;
A
#
# COMPACT_ATOMS: atom_id res chain seq x y z
N MET A 1 34.65 -4.94 38.64
CA MET A 1 33.58 -4.26 37.89
C MET A 1 34.10 -4.03 36.48
N PHE A 2 33.64 -4.80 35.49
CA PHE A 2 33.96 -4.54 34.09
C PHE A 2 32.88 -3.60 33.56
N ASN A 3 33.28 -2.37 33.20
CA ASN A 3 32.41 -1.46 32.44
C ASN A 3 32.09 -2.15 31.12
N LYS A 4 30.80 -2.44 30.88
CA LYS A 4 30.36 -2.83 29.54
C LYS A 4 30.68 -1.66 28.61
N PRO A 5 31.38 -1.87 27.49
CA PRO A 5 31.53 -0.83 26.50
C PRO A 5 30.15 -0.51 25.93
N GLU A 6 29.66 0.71 26.18
CA GLU A 6 28.61 1.31 25.36
C GLU A 6 29.21 1.53 23.97
N ILE A 7 29.07 0.55 23.11
CA ILE A 7 29.37 0.73 21.69
C ILE A 7 28.17 1.47 21.10
N ILE A 8 28.21 2.80 21.13
CA ILE A 8 27.27 3.64 20.40
C ILE A 8 27.70 3.60 18.94
N PHE A 9 27.17 2.64 18.18
CA PHE A 9 27.19 2.72 16.72
C PHE A 9 26.17 3.78 16.30
N ASN A 10 26.60 5.04 16.22
CA ASN A 10 25.88 6.05 15.43
C ASN A 10 26.09 5.72 13.95
N ARG A 11 25.41 4.68 13.47
CA ARG A 11 25.33 4.39 12.03
C ARG A 11 24.14 5.14 11.45
N THR A 12 24.41 5.94 10.43
CA THR A 12 23.37 6.68 9.73
C THR A 12 22.83 5.78 8.61
N MET A 13 21.62 5.25 8.79
CA MET A 13 20.91 4.52 7.74
C MET A 13 20.55 5.49 6.60
N THR A 14 20.80 5.12 5.35
CA THR A 14 20.37 5.91 4.19
C THR A 14 18.99 5.47 3.74
N TYR A 15 18.07 6.42 3.61
CA TYR A 15 16.72 6.19 3.12
C TYR A 15 16.63 6.66 1.67
N ARG A 16 16.09 5.82 0.78
CA ARG A 16 15.90 6.16 -0.63
C ARG A 16 14.47 5.86 -1.05
N TYR A 17 13.90 6.73 -1.87
CA TYR A 17 12.60 6.49 -2.49
C TYR A 17 12.73 6.44 -4.01
N TYR A 18 12.27 5.37 -4.64
CA TYR A 18 12.16 5.29 -6.11
C TYR A 18 10.71 5.51 -6.52
N GLY A 19 10.41 6.56 -7.29
CA GLY A 19 9.06 6.73 -7.83
C GLY A 19 8.91 7.92 -8.76
N PHE A 20 7.68 8.25 -9.10
CA PHE A 20 7.38 9.28 -10.10
C PHE A 20 7.37 10.68 -9.49
N GLY A 21 7.70 11.70 -10.27
CA GLY A 21 7.88 13.08 -9.76
C GLY A 21 6.67 13.62 -8.97
N TRP A 22 5.44 13.23 -9.33
CA TRP A 22 4.24 13.64 -8.58
C TRP A 22 4.18 13.10 -7.13
N GLN A 23 4.96 12.07 -6.81
CA GLN A 23 5.04 11.46 -5.47
C GLN A 23 6.00 12.20 -4.53
N GLU A 24 6.82 13.13 -5.03
CA GLU A 24 7.83 13.83 -4.23
C GLU A 24 7.21 14.54 -3.02
N LYS A 25 6.03 15.16 -3.18
CA LYS A 25 5.30 15.81 -2.09
C LYS A 25 4.88 14.81 -1.02
N TRP A 26 4.40 13.63 -1.42
CA TRP A 26 4.00 12.58 -0.48
C TRP A 26 5.22 12.04 0.29
N VAL A 27 6.33 11.79 -0.41
CA VAL A 27 7.58 11.37 0.23
C VAL A 27 8.07 12.40 1.23
N SER A 28 7.92 13.70 0.93
CA SER A 28 8.24 14.78 1.88
C SER A 28 7.40 14.71 3.16
N GLU A 29 6.09 14.48 3.04
CA GLU A 29 5.22 14.33 4.22
C GLU A 29 5.52 13.05 5.01
N LEU A 30 5.79 11.93 4.33
CA LEU A 30 6.23 10.70 4.98
C LEU A 30 7.58 10.89 5.69
N SER A 31 8.52 11.60 5.07
CA SER A 31 9.83 11.94 5.66
C SER A 31 9.64 12.68 6.99
N LYS A 32 8.78 13.71 6.99
CA LYS A 32 8.46 14.48 8.20
C LYS A 32 7.81 13.59 9.28
N ALA A 33 6.78 12.83 8.91
CA ALA A 33 6.03 11.98 9.84
C ALA A 33 6.91 10.88 10.47
N ALA A 34 7.79 10.28 9.67
CA ALA A 34 8.72 9.23 10.12
C ALA A 34 9.99 9.80 10.77
N SER A 35 10.24 11.11 10.69
CA SER A 35 11.48 11.75 11.14
C SER A 35 12.73 11.14 10.49
N VAL A 36 12.66 10.89 9.18
CA VAL A 36 13.76 10.36 8.35
C VAL A 36 13.88 11.16 7.06
N GLU A 37 15.08 11.27 6.51
CA GLU A 37 15.32 12.00 5.25
C GLU A 37 15.46 11.02 4.08
N PHE A 38 14.49 11.02 3.17
CA PHE A 38 14.53 10.19 1.96
C PHE A 38 15.27 10.90 0.82
N GLU A 39 16.27 10.22 0.24
CA GLU A 39 16.83 10.56 -1.06
C GLU A 39 15.82 10.15 -2.16
N PHE A 40 15.19 11.13 -2.81
CA PHE A 40 14.25 10.86 -3.90
C PHE A 40 14.98 10.53 -5.22
N ARG A 41 14.58 9.44 -5.86
CA ARG A 41 15.04 9.00 -7.17
C ARG A 41 13.84 8.89 -8.10
N THR A 42 13.79 9.78 -9.09
CA THR A 42 12.76 9.76 -10.11
C THR A 42 12.92 8.55 -11.01
N LEU A 43 11.86 7.76 -11.14
CA LEU A 43 11.72 6.76 -12.19
C LEU A 43 11.08 7.42 -13.41
N ASP A 44 11.55 7.07 -14.60
CA ASP A 44 10.86 7.40 -15.85
C ASP A 44 9.57 6.57 -15.93
N ASP A 45 8.48 7.17 -16.41
CA ASP A 45 7.19 6.50 -16.62
C ASP A 45 7.34 5.26 -17.53
N GLU A 46 8.35 5.27 -18.41
CA GLU A 46 8.65 4.16 -19.31
C GLU A 46 9.79 3.24 -18.82
N VAL A 47 10.27 3.37 -17.58
CA VAL A 47 11.49 2.66 -17.12
C VAL A 47 11.39 1.13 -17.28
N PHE A 48 10.17 0.56 -17.19
CA PHE A 48 9.94 -0.88 -17.32
C PHE A 48 9.59 -1.33 -18.75
N SER A 49 9.25 -0.41 -19.65
CA SER A 49 9.05 -0.66 -21.09
C SER A 49 10.29 -0.34 -21.93
N ASN A 50 11.21 0.45 -21.39
CA ASN A 50 12.46 0.85 -22.02
C ASN A 50 13.62 -0.03 -21.52
N GLN A 51 14.22 -0.83 -22.41
CA GLN A 51 15.30 -1.75 -22.03
C GLN A 51 16.54 -1.03 -21.48
N GLN A 52 16.88 0.15 -22.00
CA GLN A 52 18.04 0.90 -21.52
C GLN A 52 17.79 1.40 -20.09
N ALA A 53 16.64 2.03 -19.85
CA ALA A 53 16.26 2.54 -18.54
C ALA A 53 16.17 1.40 -17.50
N LEU A 54 15.66 0.24 -17.89
CA LEU A 54 15.67 -0.96 -17.04
C LEU A 54 17.08 -1.46 -16.70
N GLN A 55 18.02 -1.40 -17.66
CA GLN A 55 19.42 -1.75 -17.38
C GLN A 55 20.08 -0.76 -16.43
N GLU A 56 19.79 0.53 -16.57
CA GLU A 56 20.27 1.56 -15.64
C GLU A 56 19.73 1.33 -14.23
N LEU A 57 18.43 1.03 -14.10
CA LEU A 57 17.81 0.65 -12.82
C LEU A 57 18.48 -0.61 -12.23
N LYS A 58 18.74 -1.63 -13.04
CA LYS A 58 19.47 -2.85 -12.59
C LYS A 58 20.89 -2.55 -12.13
N GLN A 59 21.58 -1.61 -12.76
CA GLN A 59 22.92 -1.20 -12.36
C GLN A 59 22.90 -0.43 -11.05
N ASP A 60 21.99 0.54 -10.91
CA ASP A 60 21.81 1.28 -9.66
C ASP A 60 21.40 0.34 -8.51
N PHE A 61 20.52 -0.62 -8.81
CA PHE A 61 20.14 -1.67 -7.87
C PHE A 61 21.32 -2.52 -7.43
N LYS A 62 22.23 -2.90 -8.32
CA LYS A 62 23.45 -3.63 -7.93
C LYS A 62 24.35 -2.80 -7.01
N LYS A 63 24.48 -1.49 -7.26
CA LYS A 63 25.25 -0.57 -6.41
C LYS A 63 24.65 -0.44 -5.02
N LEU A 64 23.32 -0.52 -4.87
CA LEU A 64 22.66 -0.52 -3.56
C LEU A 64 23.19 -1.64 -2.62
N PHE A 65 23.57 -2.80 -3.16
CA PHE A 65 24.15 -3.90 -2.37
C PHE A 65 25.64 -3.73 -2.05
N GLU A 66 26.29 -2.70 -2.60
CA GLU A 66 27.68 -2.37 -2.30
C GLU A 66 27.79 -1.36 -1.16
N GLU A 67 26.68 -0.72 -0.81
CA GLU A 67 26.58 0.27 0.25
C GLU A 67 26.12 -0.37 1.57
N ASP A 68 26.54 0.21 2.71
CA ASP A 68 26.15 -0.27 4.04
C ASP A 68 24.74 0.26 4.41
N GLU A 69 23.91 -0.63 4.96
CA GLU A 69 22.61 -0.38 5.63
C GLU A 69 21.67 0.64 4.94
N LYS A 70 20.75 0.11 4.11
CA LYS A 70 19.79 0.92 3.36
C LYS A 70 18.35 0.49 3.55
N PHE A 71 17.47 1.49 3.64
CA PHE A 71 16.03 1.33 3.49
C PHE A 71 15.60 1.96 2.19
N VAL A 72 14.97 1.18 1.34
CA VAL A 72 14.46 1.64 0.06
C VAL A 72 12.94 1.49 0.06
N LEU A 73 12.25 2.60 -0.10
CA LEU A 73 10.84 2.61 -0.46
C LEU A 73 10.69 2.73 -1.97
N GLY A 74 9.69 2.08 -2.54
CA GLY A 74 9.51 2.06 -3.99
C GLY A 74 8.07 2.18 -4.45
N HIS A 75 7.93 2.85 -5.57
CA HIS A 75 6.77 2.79 -6.44
C HIS A 75 6.39 1.32 -6.73
N PRO A 76 5.09 1.00 -6.87
CA PRO A 76 4.57 -0.29 -7.30
C PRO A 76 5.44 -1.10 -8.27
N ASP A 77 5.92 -0.48 -9.34
CA ASP A 77 6.69 -1.19 -10.36
C ASP A 77 8.11 -1.55 -9.91
N PHE A 78 8.76 -0.71 -9.11
CA PHE A 78 10.00 -1.08 -8.43
C PHE A 78 9.76 -2.26 -7.49
N GLY A 79 8.66 -2.23 -6.75
CA GLY A 79 8.23 -3.33 -5.90
C GLY A 79 8.05 -4.65 -6.65
N ARG A 80 7.36 -4.61 -7.78
CA ARG A 80 7.16 -5.78 -8.67
C ARG A 80 8.49 -6.28 -9.24
N PHE A 81 9.41 -5.37 -9.54
CA PHE A 81 10.77 -5.71 -9.95
C PHE A 81 11.52 -6.43 -8.84
N LEU A 82 11.47 -5.93 -7.60
CA LEU A 82 12.13 -6.56 -6.44
C LEU A 82 11.65 -7.99 -6.20
N VAL A 83 10.33 -8.23 -6.28
CA VAL A 83 9.76 -9.58 -6.11
C VAL A 83 10.30 -10.58 -7.14
N LYS A 84 10.68 -10.12 -8.34
CA LYS A 84 11.21 -10.97 -9.41
C LYS A 84 12.71 -11.18 -9.34
N GLU A 85 13.47 -10.15 -8.96
CA GLU A 85 14.93 -10.14 -9.08
C GLU A 85 15.62 -10.62 -7.80
N LEU A 86 14.96 -10.55 -6.64
CA LEU A 86 15.54 -10.98 -5.38
C LEU A 86 15.50 -12.51 -5.22
N PRO A 87 16.59 -13.13 -4.75
CA PRO A 87 16.68 -14.58 -4.61
C PRO A 87 15.83 -15.12 -3.46
N GLN A 88 15.53 -14.29 -2.45
CA GLN A 88 14.79 -14.67 -1.25
C GLN A 88 13.70 -13.64 -0.98
N VAL A 89 12.49 -13.96 -1.43
CA VAL A 89 11.29 -13.18 -1.19
C VAL A 89 10.32 -14.03 -0.36
N PRO A 90 9.84 -13.57 0.81
CA PRO A 90 8.87 -14.31 1.59
C PRO A 90 7.64 -14.67 0.76
N TYR A 91 7.11 -15.89 0.90
CA TYR A 91 5.98 -16.39 0.10
C TYR A 91 4.77 -15.44 0.09
N ARG A 92 4.49 -14.80 1.23
CA ARG A 92 3.42 -13.79 1.34
C ARG A 92 3.61 -12.60 0.39
N MET A 93 4.86 -12.17 0.18
CA MET A 93 5.20 -11.02 -0.67
C MET A 93 5.13 -11.42 -2.14
N ILE A 94 5.50 -12.66 -2.45
CA ILE A 94 5.25 -13.27 -3.77
C ILE A 94 3.74 -13.28 -4.05
N GLY A 95 2.92 -13.67 -3.07
CA GLY A 95 1.47 -13.75 -3.22
C GLY A 95 0.75 -12.40 -3.36
N MET A 96 1.31 -11.33 -2.80
CA MET A 96 0.86 -9.95 -3.09
C MET A 96 1.34 -9.46 -4.45
N GLY A 97 2.38 -10.07 -5.02
CA GLY A 97 2.95 -9.68 -6.31
C GLY A 97 3.74 -8.38 -6.28
N TRP A 98 3.91 -7.73 -5.12
CA TRP A 98 4.69 -6.52 -4.95
C TRP A 98 5.13 -6.30 -3.50
N VAL A 99 6.16 -5.46 -3.33
CA VAL A 99 6.70 -5.00 -2.04
C VAL A 99 6.97 -3.51 -2.16
N ASP A 100 6.76 -2.73 -1.10
CA ASP A 100 7.10 -1.30 -1.13
C ASP A 100 8.41 -1.01 -0.41
N SER A 101 8.97 -1.97 0.32
CA SER A 101 10.09 -1.77 1.22
C SER A 101 11.18 -2.82 0.98
N LEU A 102 12.42 -2.36 0.89
CA LEU A 102 13.62 -3.20 0.83
C LEU A 102 14.61 -2.73 1.90
N ILE A 103 15.11 -3.70 2.67
CA ILE A 103 16.05 -3.52 3.76
C ILE A 103 17.32 -4.28 3.37
N ILE A 104 18.42 -3.56 3.20
CA ILE A 104 19.73 -4.16 2.92
C ILE A 104 20.53 -4.15 4.22
N LYS A 105 20.77 -5.34 4.79
CA LYS A 105 21.58 -5.52 5.99
C LYS A 105 23.03 -5.89 5.62
N HIS A 106 23.93 -5.68 6.59
CA HIS A 106 25.35 -6.03 6.49
C HIS A 106 25.53 -7.45 5.89
N ARG A 107 26.44 -7.59 4.91
CA ARG A 107 26.66 -8.79 4.06
C ARG A 107 25.66 -9.02 2.93
N LYS A 108 25.04 -7.96 2.39
CA LYS A 108 24.18 -8.03 1.19
C LYS A 108 22.91 -8.87 1.38
N VAL A 109 22.43 -9.00 2.63
CA VAL A 109 21.16 -9.66 2.90
C VAL A 109 20.04 -8.67 2.65
N ALA A 110 19.24 -8.90 1.61
CA ALA A 110 18.04 -8.14 1.33
C ALA A 110 16.83 -8.81 2.00
N VAL A 111 16.09 -8.03 2.78
CA VAL A 111 14.75 -8.39 3.27
C VAL A 111 13.77 -7.45 2.61
N VAL A 112 12.66 -7.99 2.10
CA VAL A 112 11.57 -7.18 1.55
C VAL A 112 10.36 -7.25 2.44
N GLU A 113 9.70 -6.11 2.57
CA GLU A 113 8.50 -5.90 3.37
C GLU A 113 7.47 -5.09 2.58
N ASN A 114 6.26 -4.99 3.13
CA ASN A 114 5.19 -4.20 2.53
C ASN A 114 4.53 -3.36 3.63
N ALA A 115 5.01 -2.12 3.79
CA ALA A 115 4.54 -1.14 4.76
C ALA A 115 3.04 -0.88 4.60
N HIS A 116 2.51 -0.73 3.37
CA HIS A 116 1.07 -0.56 3.14
C HIS A 116 0.25 -1.70 3.73
N TYR A 117 0.70 -2.94 3.53
CA TYR A 117 0.05 -4.13 4.07
C TYR A 117 0.05 -4.14 5.60
N TYR A 118 1.20 -3.86 6.25
CA TYR A 118 1.25 -3.85 7.72
C TYR A 118 0.50 -2.66 8.33
N SER A 119 0.52 -1.50 7.67
CA SER A 119 -0.27 -0.35 8.07
C SER A 119 -1.76 -0.65 7.99
N CYS A 120 -2.21 -1.32 6.93
CA CYS A 120 -3.58 -1.80 6.82
C CYS A 120 -3.94 -2.73 7.98
N ILE A 121 -3.10 -3.73 8.30
CA ILE A 121 -3.39 -4.65 9.40
C ILE A 121 -3.52 -3.90 10.73
N SER A 122 -2.56 -3.03 11.03
CA SER A 122 -2.56 -2.24 12.26
C SER A 122 -3.84 -1.42 12.40
N GLN A 123 -4.30 -0.81 11.31
CA GLN A 123 -5.57 -0.08 11.29
C GLN A 123 -6.80 -0.98 11.40
N LEU A 124 -6.80 -2.15 10.77
CA LEU A 124 -7.89 -3.13 10.94
C LEU A 124 -7.97 -3.65 12.38
N GLU A 125 -6.88 -3.62 13.14
CA GLU A 125 -6.86 -3.95 14.58
C GLU A 125 -7.53 -2.87 15.43
N THR A 126 -7.46 -1.58 15.04
CA THR A 126 -8.12 -0.49 15.77
C THR A 126 -9.63 -0.44 15.56
N ILE A 127 -10.11 -0.96 14.43
CA ILE A 127 -11.54 -1.04 14.07
C ILE A 127 -12.30 -2.02 14.99
N GLY A 128 -11.61 -3.00 15.60
CA GLY A 128 -12.24 -4.01 16.45
C GLY A 128 -12.89 -5.13 15.64
N TYR A 129 -14.20 -5.36 15.85
CA TYR A 129 -14.92 -6.46 15.18
C TYR A 129 -15.39 -6.03 13.79
N ILE A 130 -14.95 -6.76 12.76
CA ILE A 130 -15.47 -6.69 11.40
C ILE A 130 -16.18 -8.01 11.12
N ASP A 131 -17.43 -7.97 10.66
CA ASP A 131 -18.19 -9.18 10.33
C ASP A 131 -17.57 -9.88 9.12
N PRO A 132 -16.93 -11.06 9.27
CA PRO A 132 -16.25 -11.73 8.16
C PRO A 132 -17.22 -12.31 7.12
N LYS A 133 -18.52 -12.38 7.43
CA LYS A 133 -19.56 -12.83 6.50
C LYS A 133 -19.97 -11.73 5.52
N ARG A 134 -19.77 -10.46 5.90
CA ARG A 134 -20.08 -9.34 5.02
C ARG A 134 -18.90 -9.10 4.08
N PRO A 135 -19.18 -8.76 2.81
CA PRO A 135 -18.11 -8.42 1.90
C PRO A 135 -17.44 -7.10 2.30
N ALA A 136 -16.17 -6.97 1.93
CA ALA A 136 -15.48 -5.70 1.89
C ALA A 136 -15.40 -5.15 0.46
N LEU A 137 -15.29 -3.84 0.33
CA LEU A 137 -15.04 -3.16 -0.93
C LEU A 137 -13.61 -2.61 -0.94
N VAL A 138 -12.89 -2.81 -2.04
CA VAL A 138 -11.61 -2.15 -2.30
C VAL A 138 -11.73 -1.38 -3.61
N VAL A 139 -11.46 -0.08 -3.56
CA VAL A 139 -11.58 0.84 -4.70
C VAL A 139 -10.20 1.19 -5.22
N GLY A 140 -9.99 1.03 -6.53
CA GLY A 140 -8.74 1.30 -7.22
C GLY A 140 -8.19 0.09 -7.98
N GLU A 141 -7.05 0.31 -8.63
CA GLU A 141 -6.41 -0.67 -9.54
C GLU A 141 -4.88 -0.75 -9.41
N GLY A 142 -4.31 0.03 -8.47
CA GLY A 142 -2.89 0.07 -8.16
C GLY A 142 -2.37 -1.16 -7.44
N ALA A 143 -1.08 -1.17 -7.10
CA ALA A 143 -0.50 -2.29 -6.34
C ALA A 143 -0.99 -2.32 -4.89
N GLU A 144 -1.37 -1.18 -4.35
CA GLU A 144 -1.98 -0.99 -3.05
C GLU A 144 -3.24 -1.86 -2.85
N VAL A 145 -3.98 -2.13 -3.93
CA VAL A 145 -5.13 -3.07 -3.93
C VAL A 145 -4.71 -4.46 -3.45
N TYR A 146 -3.55 -4.95 -3.89
CA TYR A 146 -3.03 -6.27 -3.49
C TYR A 146 -2.74 -6.30 -1.99
N SER A 147 -2.16 -5.22 -1.46
CA SER A 147 -1.88 -5.09 -0.02
C SER A 147 -3.17 -5.00 0.80
N ALA A 148 -4.16 -4.21 0.34
CA ALA A 148 -5.46 -4.11 0.99
C ALA A 148 -6.18 -5.47 1.03
N VAL A 149 -6.27 -6.15 -0.11
CA VAL A 149 -6.93 -7.47 -0.20
C VAL A 149 -6.21 -8.51 0.67
N ALA A 150 -4.88 -8.55 0.62
CA ALA A 150 -4.10 -9.48 1.44
C ALA A 150 -4.29 -9.21 2.95
N ALA A 151 -4.36 -7.93 3.36
CA ALA A 151 -4.59 -7.55 4.75
C ALA A 151 -6.01 -7.92 5.21
N LEU A 152 -7.03 -7.65 4.40
CA LEU A 152 -8.42 -8.06 4.64
C LEU A 152 -8.54 -9.59 4.78
N PHE A 153 -7.89 -10.33 3.88
CA PHE A 153 -7.83 -11.79 3.94
C PHE A 153 -7.15 -12.28 5.22
N TYR A 154 -6.03 -11.67 5.60
CA TYR A 154 -5.35 -11.99 6.87
C TYR A 154 -6.27 -11.77 8.09
N ARG A 155 -7.14 -10.75 8.03
CA ARG A 155 -8.14 -10.44 9.08
C ARG A 155 -9.42 -11.27 9.01
N GLY A 156 -9.51 -12.24 8.10
CA GLY A 156 -10.63 -13.18 8.04
C GLY A 156 -11.71 -12.85 7.03
N LEU A 157 -11.62 -11.72 6.32
CA LEU A 157 -12.57 -11.38 5.26
C LEU A 157 -12.23 -12.19 4.01
N ARG A 158 -13.21 -12.95 3.50
CA ARG A 158 -13.03 -13.83 2.35
C ARG A 158 -13.73 -13.33 1.10
N ASN A 159 -14.81 -12.57 1.25
CA ASN A 159 -15.55 -11.99 0.14
C ASN A 159 -15.13 -10.53 -0.04
N ILE A 160 -14.45 -10.22 -1.12
CA ILE A 160 -13.92 -8.87 -1.37
C ILE A 160 -14.33 -8.46 -2.78
N HIS A 161 -14.94 -7.29 -2.90
CA HIS A 161 -15.26 -6.71 -4.20
C HIS A 161 -14.23 -5.66 -4.58
N LEU A 162 -13.79 -5.69 -5.84
CA LEU A 162 -12.95 -4.65 -6.42
C LEU A 162 -13.80 -3.71 -7.25
N CYS A 163 -13.59 -2.41 -7.07
CA CYS A 163 -14.24 -1.36 -7.87
C CYS A 163 -13.17 -0.52 -8.57
N SER A 164 -13.15 -0.59 -9.90
CA SER A 164 -12.42 0.31 -10.78
C SER A 164 -13.16 0.44 -12.11
N SER A 165 -12.88 1.50 -12.86
CA SER A 165 -13.32 1.66 -14.25
C SER A 165 -12.69 0.62 -15.19
N ASP A 166 -11.48 0.11 -14.88
CA ASP A 166 -10.86 -0.99 -15.64
C ASP A 166 -11.18 -2.37 -15.06
N LYS A 167 -12.23 -2.99 -15.60
CA LYS A 167 -12.62 -4.37 -15.30
C LYS A 167 -11.49 -5.38 -15.56
N PHE A 168 -10.72 -5.20 -16.63
CA PHE A 168 -9.70 -6.17 -17.03
C PHE A 168 -8.52 -6.18 -16.05
N VAL A 169 -8.14 -5.01 -15.53
CA VAL A 169 -7.16 -4.89 -14.46
C VAL A 169 -7.68 -5.55 -13.18
N CYS A 170 -8.92 -5.29 -12.77
CA CYS A 170 -9.51 -5.96 -11.60
C CYS A 170 -9.55 -7.49 -11.75
N GLN A 171 -9.88 -8.01 -12.95
CA GLN A 171 -9.86 -9.45 -13.21
C GLN A 171 -8.45 -10.03 -13.07
N LYS A 172 -7.42 -9.35 -13.60
CA LYS A 172 -6.03 -9.78 -13.43
C LYS A 172 -5.60 -9.82 -11.97
N ILE A 173 -6.01 -8.82 -11.18
CA ILE A 173 -5.76 -8.75 -9.74
C ILE A 173 -6.43 -9.95 -9.06
N SER A 174 -7.71 -10.18 -9.33
CA SER A 174 -8.48 -11.32 -8.79
C SER A 174 -7.82 -12.67 -9.13
N ASP A 175 -7.47 -12.88 -10.40
CA ASP A 175 -6.82 -14.09 -10.88
C ASP A 175 -5.44 -14.30 -10.24
N HIS A 176 -4.70 -13.23 -9.99
CA HIS A 176 -3.42 -13.30 -9.29
C HIS A 176 -3.61 -13.72 -7.84
N LEU A 177 -4.44 -12.99 -7.09
CA LEU A 177 -4.63 -13.20 -5.65
C LEU A 177 -5.24 -14.58 -5.36
N SER A 178 -6.20 -15.02 -6.18
CA SER A 178 -6.85 -16.33 -6.02
C SER A 178 -5.88 -17.51 -6.15
N LYS A 179 -4.73 -17.34 -6.82
CA LYS A 179 -3.67 -18.38 -6.88
C LYS A 179 -2.92 -18.56 -5.58
N TYR A 180 -2.84 -17.52 -4.74
CA TYR A 180 -2.02 -17.51 -3.53
C TYR A 180 -2.84 -17.55 -2.23
N TYR A 181 -4.06 -17.04 -2.26
CA TYR A 181 -4.94 -16.94 -1.09
C TYR A 181 -6.11 -17.92 -1.19
N LEU A 182 -5.91 -19.16 -0.73
CA LEU A 182 -6.93 -20.20 -0.80
C LEU A 182 -8.21 -19.79 -0.05
N GLY A 183 -9.35 -19.88 -0.74
CA GLY A 183 -10.67 -19.54 -0.19
C GLY A 183 -10.97 -18.04 -0.20
N LEU A 184 -10.11 -17.21 -0.79
CA LEU A 184 -10.43 -15.83 -1.13
C LEU A 184 -11.38 -15.81 -2.34
N ASN A 185 -12.47 -15.05 -2.23
CA ASN A 185 -13.37 -14.72 -3.32
C ASN A 185 -13.22 -13.24 -3.66
N VAL A 186 -12.67 -12.94 -4.84
CA VAL A 186 -12.49 -11.56 -5.33
C VAL A 186 -13.31 -11.34 -6.59
N ASP A 187 -14.33 -10.50 -6.48
CA ASP A 187 -15.24 -10.19 -7.59
C ASP A 187 -15.11 -8.72 -8.00
N TRP A 188 -15.05 -8.44 -9.30
CA TRP A 188 -15.19 -7.06 -9.77
C TRP A 188 -16.65 -6.63 -9.71
N ILE A 189 -16.88 -5.41 -9.22
CA ILE A 189 -18.16 -4.73 -9.29
C ILE A 189 -18.04 -3.48 -10.14
N ASP A 190 -19.00 -3.34 -11.04
CA ASP A 190 -19.14 -2.16 -11.87
C ASP A 190 -19.44 -0.92 -11.00
N PRO A 191 -18.67 0.17 -11.13
CA PRO A 191 -18.99 1.47 -10.55
C PRO A 191 -20.46 1.86 -10.65
N GLU A 192 -21.09 1.66 -11.82
CA GLU A 192 -22.49 2.06 -12.05
C GLU A 192 -23.45 1.25 -11.16
N ARG A 193 -23.11 -0.02 -10.92
CA ARG A 193 -23.94 -0.96 -10.15
C ARG A 193 -23.86 -0.73 -8.66
N LEU A 194 -22.82 -0.07 -8.14
CA LEU A 194 -22.69 0.21 -6.71
C LEU A 194 -23.84 1.06 -6.17
N THR A 195 -24.39 1.94 -7.00
CA THR A 195 -25.57 2.76 -6.68
C THR A 195 -26.83 1.93 -6.38
N SER A 196 -26.92 0.71 -6.93
CA SER A 196 -28.07 -0.18 -6.79
C SER A 196 -27.97 -1.15 -5.61
N ILE A 197 -26.81 -1.22 -4.95
CA ILE A 197 -26.48 -2.23 -3.95
C ILE A 197 -26.31 -1.54 -2.58
N ALA A 198 -27.41 -1.28 -1.88
CA ALA A 198 -27.37 -0.58 -0.61
C ALA A 198 -27.07 -1.51 0.60
N GLY A 199 -26.26 -1.04 1.55
CA GLY A 199 -26.04 -1.65 2.87
C GLY A 199 -25.40 -3.03 2.88
N ILE A 200 -24.57 -3.38 1.89
CA ILE A 200 -23.94 -4.70 1.78
C ILE A 200 -22.56 -4.76 2.45
N PHE A 201 -21.75 -3.69 2.33
CA PHE A 201 -20.36 -3.73 2.77
C PHE A 201 -20.21 -3.24 4.20
N SER A 202 -19.46 -3.98 5.01
CA SER A 202 -19.09 -3.55 6.38
C SER A 202 -17.85 -2.66 6.41
N LEU A 203 -17.02 -2.73 5.37
CA LEU A 203 -15.76 -2.02 5.26
C LEU A 203 -15.50 -1.65 3.79
N ALA A 204 -15.06 -0.43 3.55
CA ALA A 204 -14.53 0.01 2.27
C ALA A 204 -13.12 0.57 2.42
N ILE A 205 -12.20 0.20 1.53
CA ILE A 205 -10.85 0.75 1.45
C ILE A 205 -10.70 1.43 0.09
N ASN A 206 -10.40 2.72 0.09
CA ASN A 206 -10.03 3.43 -1.12
C ASN A 206 -8.51 3.48 -1.26
N THR A 207 -7.99 2.89 -2.33
CA THR A 207 -6.56 2.93 -2.70
C THR A 207 -6.32 3.70 -3.99
N GLY A 208 -7.37 4.19 -4.65
CA GLY A 208 -7.29 4.92 -5.92
C GLY A 208 -7.22 6.43 -5.74
N ASP A 209 -6.78 7.11 -6.79
CA ASP A 209 -6.99 8.55 -6.91
C ASP A 209 -8.37 8.79 -7.54
N LEU A 210 -9.37 9.06 -6.69
CA LEU A 210 -10.72 9.30 -7.15
C LEU A 210 -10.87 10.63 -7.88
N PHE A 211 -9.93 11.57 -7.76
CA PHE A 211 -10.00 12.87 -8.45
C PHE A 211 -9.88 12.76 -9.97
N SER A 212 -9.14 11.77 -10.46
CA SER A 212 -9.07 11.50 -11.90
C SER A 212 -10.31 10.80 -12.44
N ASP A 213 -11.18 10.28 -11.57
CA ASP A 213 -12.38 9.53 -11.93
C ASP A 213 -13.63 10.27 -11.44
N GLU A 214 -13.93 11.39 -12.09
CA GLU A 214 -15.12 12.22 -11.82
C GLU A 214 -16.42 11.40 -11.83
N TYR A 215 -16.47 10.26 -12.52
CA TYR A 215 -17.62 9.38 -12.54
C TYR A 215 -17.86 8.71 -11.17
N LEU A 216 -16.80 8.17 -10.57
CA LEU A 216 -16.85 7.62 -9.21
C LEU A 216 -17.14 8.69 -8.16
N LEU A 217 -16.59 9.90 -8.33
CA LEU A 217 -16.80 11.02 -7.41
C LEU A 217 -18.17 11.68 -7.54
N ASN A 218 -18.74 11.84 -8.73
CA ASN A 218 -20.05 12.49 -8.92
C ASN A 218 -21.21 11.54 -8.59
N GLY A 219 -20.97 10.23 -8.61
CA GLY A 219 -21.92 9.18 -8.24
C GLY A 219 -22.14 8.98 -6.73
N LEU A 220 -21.90 10.02 -5.89
CA LEU A 220 -21.87 10.06 -4.41
C LEU A 220 -22.93 9.27 -3.62
N SER A 221 -23.96 8.76 -4.28
CA SER A 221 -24.72 7.58 -3.84
C SER A 221 -23.87 6.34 -3.51
N PHE A 222 -22.57 6.34 -3.83
CA PHE A 222 -21.60 5.31 -3.50
C PHE A 222 -21.75 4.84 -2.04
N PHE A 223 -21.76 5.74 -1.05
CA PHE A 223 -21.81 5.32 0.36
C PHE A 223 -23.13 4.67 0.83
N ASN A 224 -24.18 4.64 -0.01
CA ASN A 224 -25.40 3.88 0.29
C ASN A 224 -25.12 2.38 0.44
N TYR A 225 -24.02 1.86 -0.09
CA TYR A 225 -23.65 0.45 0.06
C TYR A 225 -23.06 0.10 1.43
N LEU A 226 -22.63 1.09 2.22
CA LEU A 226 -22.09 0.81 3.54
C LEU A 226 -23.23 0.46 4.49
N THR A 227 -23.04 -0.59 5.25
CA THR A 227 -23.93 -0.87 6.37
C THR A 227 -23.85 0.29 7.36
N LYS A 228 -24.97 0.67 7.98
CA LYS A 228 -24.98 1.72 9.01
C LYS A 228 -23.91 1.41 10.08
N GLY A 229 -23.02 2.37 10.34
CA GLY A 229 -21.87 2.18 11.25
C GLY A 229 -20.73 1.34 10.67
N GLY A 230 -20.70 1.15 9.35
CA GLY A 230 -19.57 0.56 8.64
C GLY A 230 -18.33 1.45 8.66
N TRP A 231 -17.22 0.88 8.21
CA TRP A 231 -15.92 1.56 8.22
C TRP A 231 -15.44 1.93 6.83
N VAL A 232 -14.72 3.04 6.76
CA VAL A 232 -14.06 3.51 5.55
C VAL A 232 -12.60 3.79 5.87
N MET A 233 -11.70 3.32 5.02
CA MET A 233 -10.28 3.62 5.09
C MET A 233 -9.89 4.31 3.80
N ASN A 234 -9.39 5.54 3.88
CA ASN A 234 -8.91 6.25 2.71
C ASN A 234 -7.38 6.27 2.69
N TRP A 235 -6.79 5.68 1.65
CA TRP A 235 -5.35 5.67 1.40
C TRP A 235 -4.96 6.64 0.27
N THR A 236 -5.86 7.49 -0.22
CA THR A 236 -5.50 8.50 -1.20
C THR A 236 -4.55 9.51 -0.56
N LEU A 237 -3.30 9.43 -0.95
CA LEU A 237 -2.20 10.13 -0.30
C LEU A 237 -1.80 11.42 -1.03
N ARG A 238 -2.67 11.99 -1.88
CA ARG A 238 -2.40 13.27 -2.57
C ARG A 238 -2.54 14.43 -1.59
N PRO A 239 -1.44 15.11 -1.19
CA PRO A 239 -1.54 16.17 -0.21
C PRO A 239 -2.15 17.42 -0.85
N GLY A 240 -3.19 17.98 -0.23
CA GLY A 240 -3.83 19.24 -0.66
C GLY A 240 -5.02 19.08 -1.60
N SER A 241 -5.52 17.87 -1.80
CA SER A 241 -6.76 17.61 -2.52
C SER A 241 -7.93 17.47 -1.53
N GLU A 242 -9.10 18.05 -1.81
CA GLU A 242 -10.30 17.96 -0.96
C GLU A 242 -10.74 16.50 -0.75
N ASP A 243 -10.61 15.95 0.46
CA ASP A 243 -10.94 14.54 0.75
C ASP A 243 -12.45 14.26 0.74
N MET A 244 -13.06 14.39 -0.45
CA MET A 244 -14.49 14.19 -0.69
C MET A 244 -14.92 12.78 -0.30
N PHE A 245 -14.05 11.78 -0.45
CA PHE A 245 -14.36 10.41 -0.07
C PHE A 245 -14.58 10.28 1.43
N THR A 246 -13.68 10.81 2.25
CA THR A 246 -13.84 10.83 3.71
C THR A 246 -15.01 11.69 4.16
N GLU A 247 -15.22 12.86 3.54
CA GLU A 247 -16.32 13.76 3.90
C GLU A 247 -17.68 13.08 3.69
N ARG A 248 -17.85 12.45 2.52
CA ARG A 248 -19.10 11.77 2.15
C ARG A 248 -19.33 10.50 2.96
N ALA A 249 -18.27 9.79 3.33
CA ALA A 249 -18.36 8.68 4.29
C ALA A 249 -18.90 9.14 5.66
N LYS A 250 -18.46 10.31 6.15
CA LYS A 250 -18.95 10.88 7.41
C LYS A 250 -20.42 11.32 7.31
N GLU A 251 -20.83 11.89 6.18
CA GLU A 251 -22.23 12.31 5.94
C GLU A 251 -23.23 11.15 6.09
N VAL A 252 -22.85 9.94 5.70
CA VAL A 252 -23.70 8.74 5.86
C VAL A 252 -23.56 8.05 7.23
N GLY A 253 -22.76 8.63 8.13
CA GLY A 253 -22.52 8.10 9.48
C GLY A 253 -21.55 6.91 9.53
N ALA A 254 -20.66 6.77 8.56
CA ALA A 254 -19.57 5.79 8.63
C ALA A 254 -18.45 6.27 9.55
N SER A 255 -17.75 5.31 10.17
CA SER A 255 -16.49 5.59 10.86
C SER A 255 -15.35 5.62 9.83
N VAL A 256 -14.45 6.59 9.93
CA VAL A 256 -13.42 6.82 8.91
C VAL A 256 -12.03 6.79 9.49
N ILE A 257 -11.13 6.10 8.79
CA ILE A 257 -9.69 6.21 8.91
C ILE A 257 -9.21 7.10 7.76
N THR A 258 -8.68 8.27 8.11
CA THR A 258 -8.29 9.30 7.14
C THR A 258 -6.93 9.00 6.49
N PRO A 259 -6.60 9.66 5.36
CA PRO A 259 -5.28 9.56 4.75
C PRO A 259 -4.14 9.91 5.72
N ASP A 260 -4.31 10.93 6.56
CA ASP A 260 -3.30 11.32 7.56
C ASP A 260 -3.06 10.21 8.60
N GLN A 261 -4.13 9.53 9.04
CA GLN A 261 -4.01 8.40 9.97
C GLN A 261 -3.31 7.22 9.29
N PHE A 262 -3.53 7.00 8.00
CA PHE A 262 -2.80 5.99 7.22
C PHE A 262 -1.33 6.36 7.04
N LEU A 263 -1.04 7.60 6.68
CA LEU A 263 0.33 8.11 6.55
C LEU A 263 1.10 7.98 7.86
N GLN A 264 0.48 8.34 8.99
CA GLN A 264 1.11 8.20 10.30
C GLN A 264 1.40 6.73 10.62
N GLU A 265 0.48 5.83 10.29
CA GLU A 265 0.72 4.42 10.52
C GLU A 265 1.81 3.85 9.59
N MET A 266 1.87 4.28 8.33
CA MET A 266 3.00 3.99 7.45
C MET A 266 4.32 4.49 8.01
N ALA A 267 4.37 5.72 8.52
CA ALA A 267 5.56 6.25 9.19
C ALA A 267 5.98 5.39 10.39
N ASN A 268 5.02 4.93 11.19
CA ASN A 268 5.30 4.00 12.30
C ASN A 268 5.89 2.67 11.80
N GLN A 269 5.41 2.13 10.68
CA GLN A 269 5.97 0.90 10.10
C GLN A 269 7.39 1.10 9.58
N VAL A 270 7.68 2.23 8.93
CA VAL A 270 9.04 2.61 8.51
C VAL A 270 9.98 2.67 9.72
N GLN A 271 9.56 3.32 10.81
CA GLN A 271 10.34 3.39 12.05
C GLN A 271 10.56 2.02 12.72
N LYS A 272 9.54 1.15 12.73
CA LYS A 272 9.68 -0.23 13.24
C LYS A 272 10.68 -1.03 12.42
N ILE A 273 10.65 -0.86 11.10
CA ILE A 273 11.61 -1.49 10.19
C ILE A 273 13.02 -0.98 10.51
N GLN A 274 13.21 0.34 10.64
CA GLN A 274 14.48 0.94 11.06
C GLN A 274 15.02 0.33 12.36
N ALA A 275 14.17 0.20 13.40
CA ALA A 275 14.58 -0.34 14.69
C ALA A 275 14.94 -1.84 14.66
N SER A 276 14.57 -2.56 13.59
CA SER A 276 14.84 -3.99 13.42
C SER A 276 16.17 -4.28 12.71
N VAL A 277 16.83 -3.25 12.18
CA VAL A 277 18.12 -3.32 11.48
C VAL A 277 19.25 -3.20 12.49
#